data_AF-A0A1C7W4Y6-F1
#
_entry.id   AF-A0A1C7W4Y6-F1
#
_cell.length_a   1.000
_cell.length_b   1.000
_cell.length_c   1.000
_cell.angle_alpha   90.00
_cell.angle_beta   90.00
_cell.angle_gamma   90.00
#
_symmetry.space_group_name_H-M   'P 1'
#
loop_
_entity.id
_entity.type
_entity.pdbx_description
1 polymer ?
#
loop_
_entity_poly.entity_id
_entity_poly.type
_entity_poly.pdbx_seq_one_letter_code
_entity_poly.pdbx_strand_id
1 'polypeptide(L)'
;MTDLAHYITQYGYWALLIGCLLEGETITLLGGIAAHNGLLRLPLVIAVVAIGGALGDQVLYFAGRHFGGRVLARIESQQARIERAQKLIASHPILFVIGVRFMYGFRLIGPVLIGASKLPPSRFIPLNILGAILWATLFVLLGYFGGQAISSFVSGSDKKLYSLLFCVVVIAAILLLRYWWRRRHAQ
;
A
#
# COMPACT_ATOMS: atom_id res chain seq x y z
N MET A 1 31.72 8.13 -9.16
CA MET A 1 30.61 7.19 -8.83
C MET A 1 30.36 7.06 -7.32
N THR A 2 31.23 7.60 -6.45
CA THR A 2 31.11 7.60 -4.99
C THR A 2 30.09 8.60 -4.44
N ASP A 3 29.91 9.75 -5.10
CA ASP A 3 29.03 10.81 -4.58
C ASP A 3 27.55 10.44 -4.67
N LEU A 4 27.11 9.89 -5.81
CA LEU A 4 25.71 9.54 -6.02
C LEU A 4 25.24 8.43 -5.04
N ALA A 5 26.07 7.42 -4.79
CA ALA A 5 25.77 6.37 -3.83
C ALA A 5 25.73 6.91 -2.38
N HIS A 6 26.59 7.88 -2.06
CA HIS A 6 26.57 8.57 -0.78
C HIS A 6 25.28 9.39 -0.57
N TYR A 7 24.85 10.17 -1.57
CA TYR A 7 23.58 10.89 -1.52
C TYR A 7 22.36 9.95 -1.43
N ILE A 8 22.37 8.81 -2.14
CA ILE A 8 21.28 7.83 -2.08
C ILE A 8 21.23 7.13 -0.71
N THR A 9 22.36 6.80 -0.11
CA THR A 9 22.39 6.18 1.24
C THR A 9 21.97 7.17 2.34
N GLN A 10 22.30 8.45 2.20
CA GLN A 10 21.98 9.48 3.19
C GLN A 10 20.56 10.04 3.04
N TYR A 11 20.10 10.30 1.81
CA TYR A 11 18.80 10.93 1.53
C TYR A 11 17.76 9.97 0.95
N GLY A 12 18.14 8.77 0.51
CA GLY A 12 17.22 7.82 -0.12
C GLY A 12 16.07 7.42 0.78
N TYR A 13 16.31 7.25 2.08
CA TYR A 13 15.23 6.96 3.03
C TYR A 13 14.25 8.13 3.20
N TRP A 14 14.74 9.37 3.24
CA TRP A 14 13.90 10.56 3.30
C TRP A 14 13.12 10.78 2.00
N ALA A 15 13.77 10.57 0.86
CA ALA A 15 13.14 10.63 -0.46
C ALA A 15 12.05 9.54 -0.60
N LEU A 16 12.28 8.34 -0.08
CA LEU A 16 11.27 7.28 -0.03
C LEU A 16 10.10 7.68 0.88
N LEU A 17 10.38 8.24 2.05
CA LEU A 17 9.35 8.66 2.99
C LEU A 17 8.45 9.75 2.38
N ILE A 18 9.05 10.83 1.88
CA ILE A 18 8.35 11.97 1.27
C ILE A 18 7.69 11.55 -0.03
N GLY A 19 8.41 10.78 -0.84
CA GLY A 19 7.92 10.26 -2.10
C GLY A 19 6.69 9.37 -1.92
N CYS A 20 6.70 8.46 -0.95
CA CYS A 20 5.53 7.62 -0.67
C CYS A 20 4.30 8.40 -0.18
N LEU A 21 4.47 9.64 0.31
CA LEU A 21 3.35 10.52 0.63
C LEU A 21 2.73 11.14 -0.64
N LEU A 22 3.52 11.38 -1.69
CA LEU A 22 3.08 11.98 -2.96
C LEU A 22 2.65 10.94 -4.00
N GLU A 23 3.53 10.00 -4.31
CA GLU A 23 3.31 8.89 -5.24
C GLU A 23 3.82 7.58 -4.62
N GLY A 24 2.88 6.84 -4.03
CA GLY A 24 3.18 5.63 -3.28
C GLY A 24 3.82 4.52 -4.11
N GLU A 25 3.21 4.15 -5.23
CA GLU A 25 3.50 2.89 -5.95
C GLU A 25 4.84 2.93 -6.67
N THR A 26 5.08 3.95 -7.49
CA THR A 26 6.32 4.12 -8.26
C THR A 26 7.53 4.21 -7.32
N ILE A 27 7.44 5.02 -6.28
CA ILE A 27 8.55 5.25 -5.35
C ILE A 27 8.82 4.02 -4.49
N THR A 28 7.79 3.26 -4.12
CA THR A 28 7.95 1.99 -3.42
C THR A 28 8.67 0.96 -4.30
N LEU A 29 8.30 0.86 -5.58
CA LEU A 29 8.96 -0.03 -6.54
C LEU A 29 10.43 0.36 -6.74
N LEU A 30 10.70 1.67 -6.91
CA LEU A 30 12.07 2.20 -7.03
C LEU A 30 12.90 1.93 -5.76
N GLY A 31 12.30 2.05 -4.57
CA GLY A 31 12.93 1.68 -3.31
C GLY A 31 13.31 0.20 -3.24
N GLY A 32 12.45 -0.68 -3.74
CA GLY A 32 12.73 -2.11 -3.90
C GLY A 32 13.91 -2.36 -4.86
N ILE A 33 13.93 -1.70 -6.01
CA ILE A 33 15.04 -1.81 -6.99
C ILE A 33 16.35 -1.28 -6.38
N ALA A 34 16.32 -0.15 -5.68
CA ALA A 34 17.48 0.41 -4.99
C ALA A 34 18.03 -0.55 -3.91
N ALA A 35 17.13 -1.22 -3.18
CA ALA A 35 17.53 -2.26 -2.25
C ALA A 35 18.15 -3.49 -2.94
N HIS A 36 17.67 -3.85 -4.14
CA HIS A 36 18.26 -4.93 -4.94
C HIS A 36 19.71 -4.64 -5.35
N ASN A 37 19.98 -3.38 -5.71
CA ASN A 37 21.32 -2.94 -6.09
C ASN A 37 22.28 -2.74 -4.89
N GLY A 38 21.86 -3.12 -3.68
CA GLY A 38 22.67 -2.98 -2.46
C GLY A 38 22.81 -1.53 -1.95
N LEU A 39 22.09 -0.58 -2.55
CA LEU A 39 22.15 0.84 -2.15
C LEU A 39 21.37 1.11 -0.86
N LEU A 40 20.32 0.31 -0.58
CA LEU A 40 19.49 0.44 0.60
C LEU A 40 19.25 -0.93 1.25
N ARG A 41 19.10 -0.96 2.57
CA ARG A 41 18.73 -2.19 3.28
C ARG A 41 17.24 -2.48 3.10
N LEU A 42 16.91 -3.65 2.54
CA LEU A 42 15.53 -4.09 2.27
C LEU A 42 14.58 -3.96 3.48
N PRO A 43 14.93 -4.40 4.71
CA PRO A 43 14.03 -4.25 5.86
C PRO A 43 13.73 -2.78 6.21
N LEU A 44 14.72 -1.90 6.04
CA LEU A 44 14.55 -0.46 6.30
C LEU A 44 13.66 0.19 5.24
N VAL A 45 13.79 -0.19 3.97
CA VAL A 45 12.89 0.29 2.91
C VAL A 45 11.46 -0.09 3.20
N ILE A 46 11.19 -1.35 3.55
CA ILE A 46 9.84 -1.82 3.92
C ILE A 46 9.30 -1.02 5.11
N ALA A 47 10.11 -0.84 6.16
CA ALA A 47 9.70 -0.08 7.35
C ALA A 47 9.36 1.39 7.02
N VAL A 48 10.23 2.07 6.28
CA VAL A 48 10.06 3.48 5.90
C VAL A 48 8.82 3.67 5.02
N VAL A 49 8.63 2.80 4.02
CA VAL A 49 7.45 2.83 3.15
C VAL A 49 6.17 2.56 3.95
N ALA A 50 6.18 1.57 4.85
CA ALA A 50 5.04 1.25 5.70
C ALA A 50 4.68 2.43 6.63
N ILE A 51 5.67 3.07 7.25
CA ILE A 51 5.48 4.24 8.11
C ILE A 51 4.93 5.41 7.30
N GLY A 52 5.55 5.76 6.17
CA GLY A 52 5.11 6.87 5.32
C GLY A 52 3.68 6.66 4.80
N GLY A 53 3.37 5.44 4.33
CA GLY A 53 2.02 5.07 3.92
C GLY A 53 1.01 5.14 5.06
N ALA A 54 1.32 4.57 6.22
CA ALA A 54 0.42 4.59 7.37
C ALA A 54 0.15 6.01 7.88
N LEU A 55 1.16 6.88 7.90
CA LEU A 55 1.02 8.27 8.32
C LEU A 55 0.18 9.09 7.32
N GLY A 56 0.45 8.96 6.02
CA GLY A 56 -0.34 9.63 4.98
C GLY A 56 -1.82 9.25 5.07
N ASP A 57 -2.11 7.96 5.23
CA ASP A 57 -3.49 7.48 5.33
C ASP A 57 -4.17 7.91 6.63
N GLN A 58 -3.42 8.07 7.73
CA GLN A 58 -3.97 8.65 8.96
C GLN A 58 -4.39 10.10 8.76
N VAL A 59 -3.56 10.92 8.12
CA VAL A 59 -3.89 12.33 7.82
C VAL A 59 -5.16 12.40 6.97
N LEU A 60 -5.24 11.60 5.92
CA LEU A 60 -6.41 11.52 5.03
C LEU A 60 -7.67 11.04 5.77
N TYR A 61 -7.54 10.04 6.64
CA TYR A 61 -8.64 9.55 7.46
C TYR A 61 -9.15 10.63 8.42
N PHE A 62 -8.28 11.35 9.11
CA PHE A 62 -8.69 12.42 10.01
C PHE A 62 -9.30 13.59 9.25
N ALA A 63 -8.76 13.95 8.09
CA ALA A 63 -9.35 14.94 7.19
C ALA A 63 -10.77 14.52 6.77
N GLY A 64 -10.94 13.28 6.32
CA GLY A 64 -12.26 12.72 5.99
C GLY A 64 -13.22 12.69 7.17
N ARG A 65 -12.74 12.36 8.37
CA ARG A 65 -13.55 12.32 9.60
C ARG A 65 -14.04 13.70 10.02
N HIS A 66 -13.20 14.73 9.89
CA HIS A 66 -13.50 16.08 10.36
C HIS A 66 -14.28 16.90 9.32
N PHE A 67 -13.90 16.80 8.04
CA PHE A 67 -14.50 17.58 6.94
C PHE A 67 -15.58 16.81 6.18
N GLY A 68 -15.54 15.48 6.17
CA GLY A 68 -16.48 14.65 5.42
C GLY A 68 -17.92 14.88 5.84
N GLY A 69 -18.20 15.08 7.13
CA GLY A 69 -19.56 15.40 7.58
C GLY A 69 -20.18 16.64 6.91
N ARG A 70 -19.38 17.69 6.66
CA ARG A 70 -19.85 18.92 6.00
C ARG A 70 -20.01 18.75 4.48
N VAL A 71 -19.12 17.98 3.86
CA VAL A 71 -19.18 17.69 2.42
C VAL A 71 -20.36 16.76 2.10
N LEU A 72 -20.57 15.72 2.91
CA LEU A 72 -21.66 14.77 2.75
C LEU A 72 -23.03 15.40 3.09
N ALA A 73 -23.08 16.35 4.03
CA ALA A 73 -24.31 17.07 4.35
C ALA A 73 -24.79 18.01 3.22
N ARG A 74 -23.91 18.45 2.32
CA ARG A 74 -24.29 19.27 1.15
C ARG A 74 -24.89 18.47 0.00
N ILE A 75 -24.85 17.13 0.07
CA ILE A 75 -25.36 16.24 -0.99
C ILE A 75 -26.57 15.46 -0.45
N GLU A 76 -27.65 16.18 -0.12
CA GLU A 76 -28.91 15.60 0.37
C GLU A 76 -29.44 14.48 -0.55
N SER A 77 -29.27 14.63 -1.87
CA SER A 77 -29.73 13.66 -2.87
C SER A 77 -29.04 12.29 -2.81
N GLN A 78 -27.91 12.16 -2.09
CA GLN A 78 -27.15 10.91 -1.97
C GLN A 78 -27.08 10.38 -0.52
N GLN A 79 -27.77 10.98 0.45
CA GLN A 79 -27.70 10.58 1.87
C GLN A 79 -27.99 9.09 2.09
N ALA A 80 -29.02 8.55 1.44
CA ALA A 80 -29.35 7.12 1.56
C ALA A 80 -28.24 6.19 1.03
N ARG A 81 -27.50 6.61 -0.01
CA ARG A 81 -26.35 5.86 -0.54
C ARG A 81 -25.14 5.96 0.39
N ILE A 82 -24.94 7.15 0.97
CA ILE A 82 -23.91 7.41 1.96
C ILE A 82 -24.12 6.53 3.19
N GLU A 83 -25.32 6.46 3.75
CA GLU A 83 -25.61 5.61 4.92
C GLU A 83 -25.40 4.12 4.63
N ARG A 84 -25.76 3.66 3.42
CA ARG A 84 -25.48 2.29 2.98
C ARG A 84 -23.99 2.02 2.91
N ALA A 85 -23.20 2.93 2.33
CA ALA A 85 -21.75 2.81 2.28
C ALA A 85 -21.14 2.79 3.70
N GLN A 86 -21.64 3.63 4.61
CA GLN A 86 -21.22 3.64 6.01
C GLN A 86 -21.50 2.31 6.71
N LYS A 87 -22.70 1.75 6.54
CA LYS A 87 -23.06 0.43 7.09
C LYS A 87 -22.20 -0.69 6.50
N LEU A 88 -21.87 -0.64 5.21
CA LEU A 88 -20.99 -1.62 4.56
C LEU A 88 -19.56 -1.53 5.10
N ILE A 89 -19.02 -0.32 5.25
CA ILE A 89 -17.69 -0.10 5.83
C ILE A 89 -17.64 -0.53 7.29
N ALA A 90 -18.69 -0.24 8.07
CA ALA A 90 -18.78 -0.62 9.48
C ALA A 90 -18.93 -2.14 9.69
N SER A 91 -19.60 -2.84 8.78
CA SER A 91 -19.76 -4.31 8.84
C SER A 91 -18.51 -5.06 8.40
N HIS A 92 -17.70 -4.51 7.48
CA HIS A 92 -16.50 -5.16 6.96
C HIS A 92 -15.24 -4.27 7.01
N PRO A 93 -14.86 -3.72 8.18
CA PRO A 93 -13.79 -2.73 8.29
C PRO A 93 -12.44 -3.26 7.82
N ILE A 94 -12.15 -4.55 8.04
CA ILE A 94 -10.91 -5.19 7.58
C ILE A 94 -10.80 -5.13 6.05
N LEU A 95 -11.87 -5.52 5.36
CA LEU A 95 -11.91 -5.53 3.90
C LEU A 95 -11.71 -4.13 3.35
N PHE A 96 -12.42 -3.14 3.88
CA PHE A 96 -12.37 -1.78 3.35
C PHE A 96 -11.05 -1.09 3.69
N VAL A 97 -10.56 -1.19 4.92
CA VAL A 97 -9.32 -0.51 5.32
C VAL A 97 -8.10 -1.10 4.62
N ILE A 98 -8.01 -2.43 4.51
CA ILE A 98 -6.87 -3.09 3.87
C ILE A 98 -7.06 -3.14 2.35
N GLY A 99 -8.23 -3.54 1.88
CA GLY A 99 -8.50 -3.77 0.45
C GLY A 99 -8.38 -2.50 -0.39
N VAL A 100 -8.79 -1.35 0.13
CA VAL A 100 -8.70 -0.09 -0.60
C VAL A 100 -7.24 0.32 -0.87
N ARG A 101 -6.27 -0.17 -0.08
CA ARG A 101 -4.83 0.05 -0.33
C ARG A 101 -4.33 -0.66 -1.60
N PHE A 102 -4.99 -1.74 -2.02
CA PHE A 102 -4.62 -2.51 -3.21
C PHE A 102 -5.37 -2.06 -4.47
N MET A 103 -6.31 -1.12 -4.32
CA MET A 103 -7.06 -0.55 -5.43
C MET A 103 -6.35 0.73 -5.93
N TYR A 104 -5.80 0.65 -7.14
CA TYR A 104 -5.12 1.79 -7.78
C TYR A 104 -6.04 3.02 -7.84
N GLY A 105 -5.52 4.20 -7.49
CA GLY A 105 -6.27 5.46 -7.44
C GLY A 105 -7.19 5.65 -6.23
N PHE A 106 -7.54 4.58 -5.50
CA PHE A 106 -8.35 4.68 -4.28
C PHE A 106 -7.53 4.93 -3.01
N ARG A 107 -6.19 4.96 -3.08
CA ARG A 107 -5.33 5.24 -1.93
C ARG A 107 -5.60 6.61 -1.30
N LEU A 108 -5.90 7.64 -2.10
CA LEU A 108 -6.20 8.97 -1.58
C LEU A 108 -7.67 9.10 -1.13
N ILE A 109 -8.57 8.54 -1.92
CA ILE A 109 -10.03 8.67 -1.71
C ILE A 109 -10.50 7.74 -0.58
N GLY A 110 -9.90 6.56 -0.47
CA GLY A 110 -10.26 5.50 0.44
C GLY A 110 -10.23 5.87 1.91
N PRO A 111 -9.07 6.25 2.46
CA PRO A 111 -8.95 6.68 3.85
C PRO A 111 -9.88 7.86 4.17
N VAL A 112 -10.04 8.80 3.23
CA VAL A 112 -10.97 9.93 3.35
C VAL A 112 -12.41 9.43 3.47
N LEU A 113 -12.86 8.51 2.61
CA LEU A 113 -14.20 7.93 2.65
C LEU A 113 -14.45 7.12 3.93
N ILE A 114 -13.46 6.35 4.37
CA ILE A 114 -13.51 5.58 5.61
C ILE A 114 -13.61 6.52 6.82
N GLY A 115 -12.84 7.62 6.82
CA GLY A 115 -12.92 8.68 7.81
C GLY A 115 -14.28 9.36 7.83
N ALA A 116 -14.79 9.75 6.67
CA ALA A 116 -16.12 10.36 6.49
C ALA A 116 -17.24 9.43 6.95
N SER A 117 -17.02 8.12 6.94
CA SER A 117 -17.96 7.11 7.45
C SER A 117 -17.99 6.98 8.97
N LYS A 118 -17.24 7.83 9.69
CA LYS A 118 -17.14 7.88 11.16
C LYS A 118 -16.64 6.59 11.83
N LEU A 119 -16.06 5.64 11.08
CA LEU A 119 -15.43 4.43 11.62
C LEU A 119 -14.45 4.81 12.74
N PRO A 120 -14.49 4.24 13.96
CA PRO A 120 -13.68 4.72 15.08
C PRO A 120 -12.16 4.57 14.83
N PRO A 121 -11.32 5.54 15.28
CA PRO A 121 -9.87 5.49 15.07
C PRO A 121 -9.22 4.24 15.65
N SER A 122 -9.74 3.74 16.78
CA SER A 122 -9.27 2.51 17.44
C SER A 122 -9.40 1.26 16.57
N ARG A 123 -10.32 1.24 15.61
CA ARG A 123 -10.43 0.15 14.62
C ARG A 123 -9.63 0.47 13.36
N PHE A 124 -9.61 1.72 12.94
CA PHE A 124 -8.92 2.14 11.72
C PHE A 124 -7.39 2.01 11.83
N ILE A 125 -6.78 2.58 12.88
CA ILE A 125 -5.32 2.66 13.04
C ILE A 125 -4.63 1.29 12.96
N PRO A 126 -5.03 0.26 13.76
CA PRO A 126 -4.35 -1.04 13.70
C PRO A 126 -4.53 -1.73 12.33
N LEU A 127 -5.72 -1.65 11.73
CA LEU A 127 -5.97 -2.20 10.39
C LEU A 127 -5.18 -1.47 9.31
N ASN A 128 -5.04 -0.15 9.44
CA ASN A 128 -4.28 0.68 8.53
C ASN A 128 -2.78 0.34 8.59
N ILE A 129 -2.23 0.17 9.80
CA ILE A 129 -0.82 -0.24 10.00
C ILE A 129 -0.58 -1.63 9.41
N LEU A 130 -1.45 -2.61 9.71
CA LEU A 130 -1.34 -3.95 9.13
C LEU A 130 -1.42 -3.92 7.60
N GLY A 131 -2.38 -3.17 7.06
CA GLY A 131 -2.51 -2.98 5.61
C GLY A 131 -1.28 -2.30 5.00
N ALA A 132 -0.69 -1.31 5.69
CA ALA A 132 0.51 -0.61 5.23
C ALA A 132 1.72 -1.54 5.20
N ILE A 133 1.91 -2.38 6.22
CA ILE A 133 3.01 -3.36 6.27
C ILE A 133 2.85 -4.40 5.16
N LEU A 134 1.65 -4.97 4.99
CA LEU A 134 1.37 -5.96 3.94
C LEU A 134 1.59 -5.37 2.55
N TRP A 135 1.07 -4.17 2.31
CA TRP A 135 1.24 -3.45 1.05
C TRP A 135 2.71 -3.10 0.78
N ALA A 136 3.40 -2.51 1.76
CA ALA A 136 4.81 -2.14 1.62
C ALA A 136 5.68 -3.37 1.35
N THR A 137 5.46 -4.46 2.10
CA THR A 137 6.19 -5.71 1.90
C THR A 137 5.95 -6.24 0.49
N LEU A 138 4.69 -6.30 0.03
CA LEU A 138 4.38 -6.79 -1.31
C LEU A 138 5.05 -5.94 -2.39
N PHE A 139 4.82 -4.61 -2.39
CA PHE A 139 5.30 -3.74 -3.46
C PHE A 139 6.82 -3.52 -3.43
N VAL A 140 7.45 -3.45 -2.26
CA VAL A 140 8.91 -3.37 -2.17
C VAL A 140 9.54 -4.67 -2.66
N LEU A 141 8.98 -5.83 -2.31
CA LEU A 141 9.47 -7.12 -2.84
C LEU A 141 9.24 -7.23 -4.34
N LEU A 142 8.08 -6.77 -4.84
CA LEU A 142 7.82 -6.66 -6.28
C LEU A 142 8.88 -5.81 -6.98
N GLY A 143 9.27 -4.66 -6.42
CA GLY A 143 10.36 -3.84 -6.94
C GLY A 143 11.73 -4.53 -6.86
N TYR A 144 12.02 -5.17 -5.73
CA TYR A 144 13.29 -5.86 -5.49
C TYR A 144 13.52 -7.02 -6.47
N PHE A 145 12.52 -7.87 -6.66
CA PHE A 145 12.60 -9.00 -7.61
C PHE A 145 12.33 -8.56 -9.06
N GLY A 146 11.49 -7.53 -9.28
CA GLY A 146 11.27 -6.95 -10.60
C GLY A 146 12.54 -6.32 -11.17
N GLY A 147 13.32 -5.63 -10.33
CA GLY A 147 14.65 -5.13 -10.69
C GLY A 147 15.59 -6.26 -11.13
N GLN A 148 15.48 -7.43 -10.50
CA GLN A 148 16.22 -8.63 -10.89
C GLN A 148 15.79 -9.12 -12.29
N ALA A 149 14.49 -9.21 -12.58
CA ALA A 149 13.98 -9.65 -13.88
C ALA A 149 14.43 -8.73 -15.03
N ILE A 150 14.39 -7.41 -14.80
CA ILE A 150 14.89 -6.41 -15.76
C ILE A 150 16.41 -6.56 -15.96
N SER A 151 17.17 -6.73 -14.86
CA SER A 151 18.63 -6.94 -14.94
C SER A 151 19.00 -8.26 -15.63
N SER A 152 18.22 -9.32 -15.44
CA SER A 152 18.45 -10.64 -16.02
C SER A 152 18.10 -10.70 -17.51
N PHE A 153 17.07 -9.95 -17.95
CA PHE A 153 16.81 -9.76 -19.39
C PHE A 153 17.97 -9.06 -20.10
N VAL A 154 18.66 -8.16 -19.41
CA VAL A 154 19.81 -7.40 -19.96
C VAL A 154 21.14 -8.17 -19.85
N SER A 155 21.31 -9.06 -18.86
CA SER A 155 22.63 -9.60 -18.49
C SER A 155 22.80 -11.12 -18.66
N GLY A 156 21.76 -11.85 -19.08
CA GLY A 156 21.89 -13.26 -19.53
C GLY A 156 22.45 -14.28 -18.52
N SER A 157 22.47 -13.98 -17.21
CA SER A 157 23.10 -14.84 -16.20
C SER A 157 22.10 -15.36 -15.17
N ASP A 158 22.14 -16.68 -14.98
CA ASP A 158 21.24 -17.53 -14.20
C ASP A 158 20.89 -17.01 -12.79
N LYS A 159 19.63 -16.60 -12.60
CA LYS A 159 19.02 -16.28 -11.29
C LYS A 159 17.68 -17.00 -11.10
N LYS A 160 17.60 -18.26 -11.55
CA LYS A 160 16.37 -19.08 -11.57
C LYS A 160 15.74 -19.26 -10.19
N LEU A 161 16.53 -19.38 -9.12
CA LEU A 161 16.01 -19.65 -7.77
C LEU A 161 15.19 -18.48 -7.20
N TYR A 162 15.63 -17.24 -7.41
CA TYR A 162 14.93 -16.05 -6.92
C TYR A 162 13.71 -15.71 -7.77
N SER A 163 13.78 -15.92 -9.09
CA SER A 163 12.59 -15.84 -9.96
C SER A 163 11.54 -16.89 -9.59
N LEU A 164 11.96 -18.09 -9.20
CA LEU A 164 11.07 -19.16 -8.74
C LEU A 164 10.37 -18.76 -7.43
N LEU A 165 11.13 -18.24 -6.46
CA LEU A 165 10.57 -17.74 -5.19
C LEU A 165 9.57 -16.60 -5.40
N PHE A 166 9.86 -15.67 -6.31
CA PHE A 166 8.94 -14.61 -6.70
C PHE A 166 7.64 -15.16 -7.27
N CYS A 167 7.73 -16.10 -8.22
CA CYS A 167 6.56 -16.78 -8.78
C CYS A 167 5.76 -17.49 -7.68
N VAL A 168 6.42 -18.16 -6.74
CA VAL A 168 5.75 -18.87 -5.62
C VAL A 168 4.99 -17.89 -4.72
N VAL A 169 5.57 -16.74 -4.38
CA VAL A 169 4.92 -15.72 -3.54
C VAL A 169 3.72 -15.09 -4.26
N VAL A 170 3.88 -14.76 -5.55
CA VAL A 170 2.79 -14.21 -6.38
C VAL A 170 1.66 -15.22 -6.54
N ILE A 171 1.99 -16.49 -6.80
CA ILE A 171 1.02 -17.59 -6.91
C ILE A 171 0.30 -17.80 -5.57
N ALA A 172 1.02 -17.82 -4.45
CA ALA A 172 0.42 -17.95 -3.12
C ALA A 172 -0.55 -16.80 -2.80
N ALA A 173 -0.19 -15.57 -3.14
CA ALA A 173 -1.06 -14.40 -3.00
C ALA A 173 -2.31 -14.50 -3.88
N ILE A 174 -2.18 -14.93 -5.14
CA ILE A 174 -3.30 -15.15 -6.07
C ILE A 174 -4.21 -16.29 -5.58
N LEU A 175 -3.64 -17.38 -5.07
CA LEU A 175 -4.41 -18.51 -4.53
C LEU A 175 -5.17 -18.12 -3.26
N LEU A 176 -4.57 -17.34 -2.38
CA LEU A 176 -5.24 -16.80 -1.19
C LEU A 176 -6.38 -15.85 -1.60
N LEU A 177 -6.16 -14.96 -2.55
CA LEU A 177 -7.20 -14.08 -3.10
C LEU A 177 -8.35 -14.88 -3.75
N ARG A 178 -8.03 -15.91 -4.54
CA ARG A 178 -9.03 -16.79 -5.16
C ARG A 178 -9.80 -17.61 -4.13
N TYR A 179 -9.13 -18.13 -3.11
CA TYR A 179 -9.75 -18.86 -2.02
C TYR A 179 -10.75 -17.97 -1.26
N TRP A 180 -10.35 -16.72 -1.03
CA TRP A 180 -11.14 -15.74 -0.32
C TRP A 180 -12.34 -15.25 -1.15
N TRP A 181 -12.19 -15.11 -2.46
CA TRP A 181 -13.31 -14.83 -3.39
C TRP A 181 -14.29 -16.00 -3.52
N ARG A 182 -13.80 -17.25 -3.60
CA ARG A 182 -14.69 -18.42 -3.69
C ARG A 182 -15.53 -18.64 -2.43
N ARG A 183 -14.98 -18.36 -1.25
CA ARG A 183 -15.74 -18.42 0.02
C ARG A 183 -16.86 -17.37 0.11
N ARG A 184 -16.76 -16.26 -0.62
CA ARG A 184 -17.78 -15.19 -0.62
C ARG A 184 -18.91 -15.38 -1.64
N HIS A 185 -18.72 -16.23 -2.64
CA HIS A 185 -19.75 -16.56 -3.65
C HIS A 185 -20.45 -17.91 -3.41
N ALA A 186 -20.19 -18.55 -2.27
CA ALA A 186 -20.82 -19.82 -1.86
C ALA A 186 -21.84 -19.65 -0.72
N GLN A 187 -22.22 -18.40 -0.40
CA GLN A 187 -23.39 -18.02 0.42
C GLN A 187 -24.26 -17.07 -0.41
#